data_AF-A0A6I2TZ29-F1
#
_entry.id   AF-A0A6I2TZ29-F1
#
_cell.length_a   1.000
_cell.length_b   1.000
_cell.length_c   1.000
_cell.angle_alpha   90.00
_cell.angle_beta   90.00
_cell.angle_gamma   90.00
#
_symmetry.space_group_name_H-M   'P 1'
#
loop_
_entity.id
_entity.type
_entity.pdbx_description
1 polymer ?
#
loop_
_entity_poly.entity_id
_entity_poly.type
_entity_poly.pdbx_seq_one_letter_code
_entity_poly.pdbx_strand_id
1 'polypeptide(L)'
;MPLYNIGRLLEKNNLSVSRRYDSTTEDIARLLAKGNQLIAVIDNTQLLHDLAEDTTQPNHAVAISSISIESDEIILFNPYTEEELTTYRLSSFVKAWAQSNHYIIVVNTTDRFIYEPYPICLDDVQLDDDLTELQEAIAENAHEIWAKARTDQGWTYGPERNDQKKETPDMVPYCNLPESEKLYDREMAMQTLKLVKKLGFEIKKKM
;
A
#
# COMPACT_ATOMS: atom_id res chain seq x y z
N MET A 1 -0.19 13.62 -2.23
CA MET A 1 -0.88 13.87 -0.95
C MET A 1 -0.08 13.17 0.16
N PRO A 2 0.22 13.78 1.33
CA PRO A 2 1.07 13.16 2.35
C PRO A 2 0.30 12.12 3.20
N LEU A 3 -0.58 11.31 2.59
CA LEU A 3 -1.29 10.20 3.25
C LEU A 3 -0.31 9.28 3.99
N TYR A 4 0.84 9.05 3.36
CA TYR A 4 1.94 8.27 3.90
C TYR A 4 2.51 8.84 5.22
N ASN A 5 2.50 10.16 5.40
CA ASN A 5 3.12 10.81 6.57
C ASN A 5 2.32 10.62 7.85
N ILE A 6 0.99 10.46 7.78
CA ILE A 6 0.16 10.20 8.97
C ILE A 6 0.56 8.86 9.57
N GLY A 7 0.69 7.81 8.74
CA GLY A 7 1.16 6.50 9.21
C GLY A 7 2.58 6.57 9.77
N ARG A 8 3.50 7.30 9.12
CA ARG A 8 4.87 7.47 9.63
C ARG A 8 4.92 8.16 10.99
N LEU A 9 4.02 9.12 11.22
CA LEU A 9 3.94 9.83 12.50
C LEU A 9 3.53 8.87 13.61
N LEU A 10 2.56 7.99 13.36
CA LEU A 10 2.12 6.99 14.34
C LEU A 10 3.23 5.97 14.62
N GLU A 11 3.94 5.49 13.60
CA GLU A 11 5.13 4.62 13.76
C GLU A 11 6.20 5.28 14.66
N LYS A 12 6.47 6.58 14.45
CA LYS A 12 7.44 7.33 15.27
C LYS A 12 7.05 7.40 16.75
N ASN A 13 5.76 7.21 17.06
CA ASN A 13 5.24 7.14 18.42
C ASN A 13 5.10 5.69 18.93
N ASN A 14 5.82 4.73 18.33
CA ASN A 14 5.84 3.32 18.69
C ASN A 14 4.48 2.61 18.55
N LEU A 15 3.60 3.13 17.70
CA LEU A 15 2.34 2.45 17.37
C LEU A 15 2.57 1.43 16.27
N SER A 16 2.00 0.24 16.44
CA SER A 16 1.98 -0.78 15.41
C SER A 16 0.90 -0.43 14.38
N VAL A 17 1.33 0.00 13.20
CA VAL A 17 0.40 0.46 12.16
C VAL A 17 0.55 -0.30 10.86
N SER A 18 -0.58 -0.49 10.18
CA SER A 18 -0.65 -0.96 8.80
C SER A 18 -1.40 0.06 7.97
N ARG A 19 -0.95 0.29 6.74
CA ARG A 19 -1.55 1.24 5.81
C ARG A 19 -2.24 0.45 4.71
N ARG A 20 -3.48 0.80 4.37
CA ARG A 20 -4.25 0.14 3.31
C ARG A 20 -4.85 1.18 2.38
N TYR A 21 -4.77 0.92 1.09
CA TYR A 21 -5.54 1.63 0.06
C TYR A 21 -6.70 0.72 -0.36
N ASP A 22 -7.68 1.25 -1.09
CA ASP A 22 -8.78 0.48 -1.67
C ASP A 22 -9.50 -0.40 -0.63
N SER A 23 -9.60 0.08 0.61
CA SER A 23 -10.32 -0.64 1.67
C SER A 23 -11.82 -0.45 1.53
N THR A 24 -12.58 -1.42 2.02
CA THR A 24 -14.05 -1.40 1.96
C THR A 24 -14.68 -1.01 3.29
N THR A 25 -15.98 -0.72 3.30
CA THR A 25 -16.75 -0.52 4.53
C THR A 25 -16.83 -1.79 5.37
N GLU A 26 -16.84 -2.95 4.71
CA GLU A 26 -16.76 -4.28 5.32
C GLU A 26 -15.40 -4.50 6.01
N ASP A 27 -14.31 -4.01 5.42
CA ASP A 27 -13.00 -4.01 6.06
C ASP A 27 -12.99 -3.15 7.33
N ILE A 28 -13.56 -1.95 7.28
CA ILE A 28 -13.68 -1.07 8.46
C ILE A 28 -14.43 -1.82 9.57
N ALA A 29 -15.60 -2.38 9.28
CA ALA A 29 -16.41 -3.11 10.25
C ALA A 29 -15.64 -4.29 10.87
N ARG A 30 -15.02 -5.11 10.01
CA ARG A 30 -14.22 -6.28 10.42
C ARG A 30 -13.02 -5.89 11.27
N LEU A 31 -12.31 -4.82 10.92
CA LEU A 31 -11.12 -4.37 11.63
C LEU A 31 -11.46 -3.77 13.01
N LEU A 32 -12.54 -3.00 13.10
CA LEU A 32 -13.07 -2.50 14.37
C LEU A 32 -13.54 -3.65 15.28
N ALA A 33 -14.23 -4.65 14.71
CA ALA A 33 -14.65 -5.84 15.47
C ALA A 33 -13.48 -6.65 16.03
N LYS A 34 -12.30 -6.57 15.39
CA LYS A 34 -11.04 -7.15 15.89
C LYS A 34 -10.35 -6.28 16.95
N GLY A 35 -10.94 -5.15 17.33
CA GLY A 35 -10.43 -4.23 18.35
C GLY A 35 -9.41 -3.21 17.86
N ASN A 36 -9.13 -3.12 16.55
CA ASN A 36 -8.19 -2.14 16.00
C ASN A 36 -8.76 -0.73 16.10
N GLN A 37 -7.87 0.26 16.18
CA GLN A 37 -8.24 1.66 15.96
C GLN A 37 -7.98 2.03 14.51
N LEU A 38 -8.90 2.78 13.89
CA LEU A 38 -8.82 3.11 12.48
C LEU A 38 -8.77 4.63 12.29
N ILE A 39 -7.90 5.07 11.41
CA ILE A 39 -7.81 6.46 10.95
C ILE A 39 -8.02 6.45 9.44
N ALA A 40 -9.00 7.20 8.96
CA ALA A 40 -9.22 7.44 7.54
C ALA A 40 -8.76 8.84 7.16
N VAL A 41 -8.46 9.04 5.88
CA VAL A 41 -8.25 10.39 5.33
C VAL A 41 -9.39 10.71 4.39
N ILE A 42 -10.06 11.82 4.65
CA ILE A 42 -11.27 12.22 3.94
C ILE A 42 -11.17 13.66 3.43
N ASP A 43 -11.97 13.97 2.42
CA ASP A 43 -12.31 15.32 2.01
C ASP A 43 -13.50 15.83 2.84
N ASN A 44 -13.24 16.75 3.78
CA ASN A 44 -14.29 17.24 4.68
C ASN A 44 -15.43 17.95 3.95
N THR A 45 -15.16 18.54 2.78
CA THR A 45 -16.17 19.26 1.99
C THR A 45 -17.26 18.32 1.45
N GLN A 46 -16.90 17.05 1.24
CA GLN A 46 -17.84 16.02 0.78
C GLN A 46 -18.53 15.29 1.94
N LEU A 47 -18.00 15.40 3.17
CA LEU A 47 -18.61 14.81 4.35
C LEU A 47 -19.81 15.63 4.82
N LEU A 48 -19.70 16.96 4.77
CA LEU A 48 -20.68 17.93 5.24
C LEU A 48 -21.49 18.46 4.06
N HIS A 49 -22.46 17.69 3.57
CA HIS A 49 -23.25 18.03 2.38
C HIS A 49 -24.08 19.35 2.48
N ASP A 50 -24.18 19.98 3.66
CA ASP A 50 -25.17 21.05 3.94
C ASP A 50 -24.57 22.42 4.29
N LEU A 51 -23.24 22.60 4.33
CA LEU A 51 -22.64 23.90 4.62
C LEU A 51 -22.16 24.57 3.34
N ALA A 52 -22.93 25.55 2.90
CA ALA A 52 -22.63 26.48 1.81
C ALA A 52 -21.54 27.48 2.20
N GLU A 53 -20.37 26.98 2.61
CA GLU A 53 -19.20 27.84 2.83
C GLU A 53 -18.13 27.52 1.80
N ASP A 54 -17.75 28.55 1.06
CA ASP A 54 -16.73 28.65 0.01
C ASP A 54 -15.30 28.40 0.54
N THR A 55 -15.15 27.48 1.49
CA THR A 55 -13.89 27.15 2.14
C THR A 55 -13.39 25.82 1.60
N THR A 56 -12.37 25.89 0.74
CA THR A 56 -11.61 24.71 0.37
C THR A 56 -10.89 24.20 1.62
N GLN A 57 -11.43 23.16 2.26
CA GLN A 57 -10.75 22.50 3.37
C GLN A 57 -9.82 21.41 2.82
N PRO A 58 -8.57 21.33 3.31
CA PRO A 58 -7.66 20.29 2.87
C PRO A 58 -8.10 18.92 3.39
N ASN A 59 -7.82 17.86 2.63
CA ASN A 59 -8.02 16.48 3.10
C ASN A 59 -7.31 16.28 4.44
N HIS A 60 -8.01 15.66 5.40
CA HIS A 60 -7.50 15.49 6.76
C HIS A 60 -7.85 14.12 7.35
N ALA A 61 -7.20 13.81 8.47
CA ALA A 61 -7.37 12.54 9.17
C ALA A 61 -8.57 12.60 10.13
N VAL A 62 -9.41 11.58 10.09
CA VAL A 62 -10.49 11.33 11.06
C VAL A 62 -10.29 9.97 11.73
N ALA A 63 -10.65 9.84 12.99
CA ALA A 63 -10.65 8.54 13.66
C ALA A 63 -12.04 7.92 13.58
N ILE A 64 -12.12 6.65 13.16
CA ILE A 64 -13.38 5.92 13.05
C ILE A 64 -13.66 5.25 14.40
N SER A 65 -14.76 5.63 15.02
CA SER A 65 -15.20 5.06 16.30
C SER A 65 -16.07 3.81 16.08
N SER A 66 -17.06 3.91 15.21
CA SER A 66 -17.95 2.79 14.86
C SER A 66 -18.52 2.95 13.46
N ILE A 67 -19.03 1.84 12.91
CA ILE A 67 -19.70 1.79 11.62
C ILE A 67 -20.91 0.85 11.74
N SER A 68 -22.00 1.22 11.07
CA SER A 68 -23.19 0.39 10.89
C SER A 68 -23.62 0.47 9.43
N ILE A 69 -23.34 -0.60 8.69
CA ILE A 69 -23.69 -0.71 7.26
C ILE A 69 -25.22 -0.80 7.11
N GLU A 70 -25.90 -1.49 8.03
CA GLU A 70 -27.35 -1.68 7.99
C GLU A 70 -28.13 -0.36 8.17
N SER A 71 -27.64 0.53 9.05
CA SER A 71 -28.27 1.84 9.28
C SER A 71 -27.70 2.98 8.42
N ASP A 72 -26.75 2.71 7.52
CA ASP A 72 -26.01 3.74 6.75
C ASP A 72 -25.35 4.79 7.66
N GLU A 73 -24.72 4.37 8.77
CA GLU A 73 -24.15 5.26 9.77
C GLU A 73 -22.66 4.98 10.04
N ILE A 74 -21.91 6.05 10.28
CA ILE A 74 -20.53 5.99 10.76
C ILE A 74 -20.31 7.07 11.81
N ILE A 75 -19.65 6.70 12.91
CA ILE A 75 -19.32 7.64 13.99
C ILE A 75 -17.84 7.95 13.92
N LEU A 76 -17.52 9.24 13.82
CA LEU A 76 -16.15 9.73 13.63
C LEU A 76 -15.79 10.71 14.74
N PHE A 77 -14.54 10.66 15.19
CA PHE A 77 -13.87 11.83 15.77
C PHE A 77 -13.32 12.66 14.61
N ASN A 78 -13.86 13.86 14.41
CA ASN A 78 -13.42 14.80 13.39
C ASN A 78 -12.75 16.01 14.07
N PRO A 79 -11.43 16.23 13.90
CA PRO A 79 -10.74 17.32 14.60
C PRO A 79 -11.19 18.73 14.18
N TYR A 80 -11.99 18.85 13.12
CA TYR A 80 -12.58 20.13 12.68
C TYR A 80 -13.94 20.43 13.32
N THR A 81 -14.55 19.49 14.04
CA THR A 81 -15.80 19.71 14.77
C THR A 81 -15.53 19.98 16.25
N GLU A 82 -16.37 20.78 16.88
CA GLU A 82 -16.31 20.98 18.34
C GLU A 82 -16.75 19.72 19.13
N GLU A 83 -17.51 18.84 18.48
CA GLU A 83 -17.97 17.58 19.05
C GLU A 83 -16.85 16.52 19.09
N GLU A 84 -16.79 15.75 20.19
CA GLU A 84 -15.86 14.62 20.30
C GLU A 84 -16.22 13.46 19.37
N LEU A 85 -17.49 13.17 19.16
CA LEU A 85 -17.95 12.11 18.26
C LEU A 85 -19.23 12.54 17.56
N THR A 86 -19.19 12.57 16.22
CA THR A 86 -20.33 12.96 15.39
C THR A 86 -20.76 11.78 14.51
N THR A 87 -22.07 11.61 14.35
CA THR A 87 -22.65 10.59 13.46
C THR A 87 -22.86 11.18 12.07
N TYR A 88 -22.36 10.49 11.05
CA TYR A 88 -22.53 10.83 9.64
C TYR A 88 -23.20 9.70 8.89
N ARG A 89 -23.79 10.02 7.73
CA ARG A 89 -24.20 8.97 6.79
C ARG A 89 -22.97 8.27 6.23
N LEU A 90 -22.99 6.94 6.22
CA LEU A 90 -21.90 6.13 5.68
C LEU A 90 -21.70 6.41 4.19
N SER A 91 -22.79 6.58 3.45
CA SER A 91 -22.77 7.02 2.04
C SER A 91 -22.04 8.36 1.82
N SER A 92 -22.18 9.33 2.72
CA SER A 92 -21.42 10.60 2.66
C SER A 92 -19.94 10.38 2.97
N PHE A 93 -19.63 9.56 3.97
CA PHE A 93 -18.25 9.20 4.30
C PHE A 93 -17.54 8.53 3.12
N VAL A 94 -18.18 7.56 2.44
CA VAL A 94 -17.57 6.86 1.30
C VAL A 94 -17.19 7.83 0.17
N LYS A 95 -18.05 8.83 -0.12
CA LYS A 95 -17.72 9.88 -1.09
C LYS A 95 -16.51 10.71 -0.66
N ALA A 96 -16.53 11.17 0.60
CA ALA A 96 -15.42 11.93 1.18
C ALA A 96 -14.11 11.13 1.22
N TRP A 97 -14.19 9.81 1.40
CA TRP A 97 -13.05 8.91 1.49
C TRP A 97 -12.45 8.52 0.13
N ALA A 98 -13.23 8.62 -0.96
CA ALA A 98 -12.80 8.22 -2.30
C ALA A 98 -11.55 8.96 -2.80
N GLN A 99 -11.39 10.26 -2.46
CA GLN A 99 -10.23 11.04 -2.91
C GLN A 99 -8.90 10.56 -2.33
N SER A 100 -8.92 9.85 -1.19
CA SER A 100 -7.71 9.24 -0.63
C SER A 100 -7.46 7.84 -1.18
N ASN A 101 -8.20 7.40 -2.20
CA ASN A 101 -8.26 6.02 -2.69
C ASN A 101 -8.62 5.05 -1.56
N HIS A 102 -9.64 5.43 -0.78
CA HIS A 102 -10.10 4.65 0.37
C HIS A 102 -8.94 4.27 1.31
N TYR A 103 -8.07 5.24 1.60
CA TYR A 103 -6.91 5.03 2.44
C TYR A 103 -7.28 4.99 3.92
N ILE A 104 -6.87 3.93 4.60
CA ILE A 104 -6.97 3.80 6.06
C ILE A 104 -5.64 3.41 6.66
N ILE A 105 -5.46 3.85 7.90
CA ILE A 105 -4.43 3.38 8.80
C ILE A 105 -5.10 2.53 9.87
N VAL A 106 -4.61 1.31 10.00
CA VAL A 106 -5.00 0.36 11.03
C VAL A 106 -3.95 0.44 12.13
N VAL A 107 -4.34 0.88 13.31
CA VAL A 107 -3.50 0.85 14.51
C VAL A 107 -3.88 -0.41 15.29
N ASN A 108 -2.93 -1.35 15.40
CA ASN A 108 -3.12 -2.55 16.19
C ASN A 108 -2.90 -2.20 17.68
N THR A 109 -3.95 -2.34 18.46
CA THR A 109 -4.00 -2.04 19.90
C THR A 109 -4.01 -3.29 20.77
N THR A 110 -3.95 -4.47 20.15
CA THR A 110 -4.06 -5.75 20.86
C THR A 110 -2.68 -6.37 21.05
N ASP A 111 -2.49 -7.09 22.16
CA ASP A 111 -1.25 -7.84 22.41
C ASP A 111 -1.01 -8.98 21.41
N ARG A 112 -2.04 -9.33 20.63
CA ARG A 112 -1.96 -10.31 19.54
C ARG A 112 -1.73 -9.57 18.23
N PHE A 113 -0.47 -9.29 17.91
CA PHE A 113 -0.10 -8.77 16.61
C PHE A 113 -0.40 -9.83 15.52
N ILE A 114 -1.46 -9.60 14.74
CA ILE A 114 -1.80 -10.41 13.56
C ILE A 114 -1.44 -9.58 12.33
N TYR A 115 -0.37 -9.97 11.65
CA TYR A 115 0.01 -9.36 10.38
C TYR A 115 -0.93 -9.86 9.27
N GLU A 116 -1.64 -8.95 8.63
CA GLU A 116 -2.50 -9.21 7.47
C GLU A 116 -1.97 -8.35 6.30
N PRO A 117 -1.19 -8.94 5.37
CA PRO A 117 -0.66 -8.20 4.23
C PRO A 117 -1.81 -7.71 3.34
N TYR A 118 -1.69 -6.48 2.85
CA TYR A 118 -2.70 -5.83 2.01
C TYR A 118 -2.01 -5.04 0.89
N PRO A 119 -1.50 -5.73 -0.15
CA PRO A 119 -0.88 -5.06 -1.29
C PRO A 119 -1.90 -4.20 -2.03
N ILE A 120 -1.44 -3.11 -2.67
CA ILE A 120 -2.27 -2.31 -3.56
C ILE A 120 -2.68 -3.19 -4.75
N CYS A 121 -3.96 -3.15 -5.12
CA CYS A 121 -4.44 -3.87 -6.30
C CYS A 121 -3.95 -3.18 -7.58
N LEU A 122 -3.37 -3.98 -8.48
CA LEU A 122 -2.75 -3.51 -9.73
C LEU A 122 -3.37 -4.14 -10.98
N ASP A 123 -4.47 -4.87 -10.83
CA ASP A 123 -5.14 -5.59 -11.93
C ASP A 123 -5.74 -4.63 -12.97
N ASP A 124 -6.11 -3.43 -12.54
CA ASP A 124 -6.61 -2.35 -13.40
C ASP A 124 -5.49 -1.57 -14.11
N VAL A 125 -4.22 -1.85 -13.80
CA VAL A 125 -3.08 -1.14 -14.38
C VAL A 125 -2.52 -1.90 -15.57
N GLN A 126 -2.66 -1.30 -16.74
CA GLN A 126 -2.03 -1.76 -17.98
C GLN A 126 -0.71 -1.01 -18.22
N LEU A 127 0.32 -1.74 -18.63
CA LEU A 127 1.62 -1.18 -19.03
C LEU A 127 1.67 -1.05 -20.55
N ASP A 128 2.38 -0.04 -21.03
CA ASP A 128 2.57 0.20 -22.47
C ASP A 128 3.71 -0.71 -22.98
N ASP A 129 3.73 -1.06 -24.28
CA ASP A 129 4.69 -2.02 -24.86
C ASP A 129 6.17 -1.62 -24.62
N ASP A 130 6.47 -0.31 -24.63
CA ASP A 130 7.80 0.22 -24.34
C ASP A 130 8.31 -0.14 -22.93
N LEU A 131 7.38 -0.45 -22.00
CA LEU A 131 7.71 -0.86 -20.63
C LEU A 131 7.99 -2.37 -20.52
N THR A 132 7.67 -3.17 -21.54
CA THR A 132 8.02 -4.60 -21.57
C THR A 132 9.52 -4.81 -21.78
N GLU A 133 10.17 -4.04 -22.66
CA GLU A 133 11.63 -4.05 -22.79
C GLU A 133 12.31 -3.61 -21.47
N LEU A 134 11.76 -2.58 -20.84
CA LEU A 134 12.23 -2.09 -19.55
C LEU A 134 12.09 -3.14 -18.44
N GLN A 135 11.01 -3.91 -18.44
CA GLN A 135 10.78 -5.00 -17.48
C GLN A 135 11.92 -6.03 -17.52
N GLU A 136 12.30 -6.50 -18.72
CA GLU A 136 13.40 -7.47 -18.87
C GLU A 136 14.72 -6.91 -18.38
N ALA A 137 15.03 -5.66 -18.76
CA ALA A 137 16.25 -4.99 -18.33
C ALA A 137 16.31 -4.79 -16.81
N ILE A 138 15.18 -4.54 -16.15
CA ILE A 138 15.09 -4.46 -14.69
C ILE A 138 15.33 -5.84 -14.05
N ALA A 139 14.72 -6.90 -14.59
CA ALA A 139 14.88 -8.27 -14.09
C ALA A 139 16.34 -8.74 -14.20
N GLU A 140 16.96 -8.57 -15.36
CA GLU A 140 18.38 -8.91 -15.58
C GLU A 140 19.30 -8.13 -14.63
N ASN A 141 19.08 -6.82 -14.49
CA ASN A 141 19.91 -6.00 -13.61
C ASN A 141 19.69 -6.32 -12.11
N ALA A 142 18.47 -6.71 -11.71
CA ALA A 142 18.21 -7.18 -10.35
C ALA A 142 19.02 -8.44 -10.03
N HIS A 143 19.09 -9.37 -10.97
CA HIS A 143 19.94 -10.56 -10.87
C HIS A 143 21.43 -10.21 -10.76
N GLU A 144 21.93 -9.30 -11.60
CA GLU A 144 23.33 -8.85 -11.53
C GLU A 144 23.67 -8.21 -10.17
N ILE A 145 22.78 -7.39 -9.61
CA ILE A 145 22.95 -6.80 -8.28
C ILE A 145 23.00 -7.89 -7.20
N TRP A 146 22.08 -8.84 -7.26
CA TRP A 146 22.03 -9.97 -6.33
C TRP A 146 23.30 -10.82 -6.43
N ALA A 147 23.71 -11.22 -7.63
CA ALA A 147 24.86 -12.08 -7.89
C ALA A 147 26.16 -11.39 -7.46
N LYS A 148 26.29 -10.07 -7.71
CA LYS A 148 27.40 -9.27 -7.19
C LYS A 148 27.44 -9.26 -5.67
N ALA A 149 26.32 -8.98 -5.00
CA ALA A 149 26.26 -8.96 -3.54
C ALA A 149 26.59 -10.34 -2.94
N ARG A 150 26.17 -11.42 -3.60
CA ARG A 150 26.50 -12.79 -3.21
C ARG A 150 27.98 -13.12 -3.42
N THR A 151 28.56 -12.72 -4.54
CA THR A 151 30.01 -12.84 -4.79
C THR A 151 30.81 -12.13 -3.70
N ASP A 152 30.43 -10.90 -3.34
CA ASP A 152 31.11 -10.11 -2.29
C ASP A 152 30.98 -10.78 -0.90
N GLN A 153 29.95 -11.60 -0.69
CA GLN A 153 29.75 -12.43 0.51
C GLN A 153 30.49 -13.79 0.43
N GLY A 154 31.21 -14.08 -0.65
CA GLY A 154 31.95 -15.31 -0.89
C GLY A 154 31.10 -16.46 -1.43
N TRP A 155 29.96 -16.17 -2.05
CA TRP A 155 29.17 -17.20 -2.74
C TRP A 155 29.74 -17.51 -4.12
N THR A 156 29.62 -18.77 -4.53
CA THR A 156 30.03 -19.27 -5.83
C THR A 156 28.95 -20.13 -6.47
N TYR A 157 29.14 -20.48 -7.74
CA TYR A 157 28.31 -21.48 -8.40
C TYR A 157 28.46 -22.86 -7.75
N GLY A 158 27.35 -23.56 -7.61
CA GLY A 158 27.29 -24.99 -7.37
C GLY A 158 25.99 -25.57 -7.93
N PRO A 159 25.93 -26.88 -8.22
CA PRO A 159 24.78 -27.49 -8.87
C PRO A 159 23.49 -27.47 -8.02
N GLU A 160 23.63 -27.32 -6.70
CA GLU A 160 22.53 -27.22 -5.74
C GLU A 160 22.88 -26.17 -4.69
N ARG A 161 21.86 -25.64 -4.01
CA ARG A 161 22.06 -24.67 -2.94
C ARG A 161 22.72 -25.32 -1.72
N ASN A 162 23.85 -24.74 -1.28
CA ASN A 162 24.56 -25.15 -0.07
C ASN A 162 25.06 -23.92 0.71
N ASP A 163 24.33 -23.56 1.77
CA ASP A 163 24.63 -22.36 2.56
C ASP A 163 25.94 -22.47 3.36
N GLN A 164 26.38 -23.68 3.73
CA GLN A 164 27.65 -23.88 4.46
C GLN A 164 28.86 -23.62 3.55
N LYS A 165 28.80 -24.10 2.31
CA LYS A 165 29.82 -23.86 1.29
C LYS A 165 29.63 -22.53 0.56
N LYS A 166 28.48 -21.88 0.76
CA LYS A 166 28.03 -20.69 0.02
C LYS A 166 27.94 -20.95 -1.49
N GLU A 167 27.31 -22.05 -1.87
CA GLU A 167 27.10 -22.41 -3.27
C GLU A 167 25.62 -22.27 -3.64
N THR A 168 25.31 -21.81 -4.85
CA THR A 168 23.94 -21.79 -5.38
C THR A 168 23.95 -21.94 -6.90
N PRO A 169 22.94 -22.62 -7.51
CA PRO A 169 22.87 -22.79 -8.96
C PRO A 169 22.68 -21.47 -9.72
N ASP A 170 22.17 -20.44 -9.04
CA ASP A 170 21.82 -19.17 -9.67
C ASP A 170 23.02 -18.24 -9.86
N MET A 171 24.23 -18.62 -9.42
CA MET A 171 25.47 -17.87 -9.70
C MET A 171 25.93 -18.09 -11.14
N VAL A 172 25.06 -17.76 -12.09
CA VAL A 172 25.25 -17.84 -13.54
C VAL A 172 24.73 -16.55 -14.18
N PRO A 173 25.13 -16.22 -15.42
CA PRO A 173 24.53 -15.11 -16.16
C PRO A 173 23.01 -15.25 -16.24
N TYR A 174 22.27 -14.13 -16.19
CA TYR A 174 20.81 -14.11 -16.19
C TYR A 174 20.21 -14.97 -17.31
N CYS A 175 20.76 -14.92 -18.53
CA CYS A 175 20.30 -15.71 -19.67
C CYS A 175 20.33 -17.24 -19.44
N ASN A 176 21.17 -17.72 -18.51
CA ASN A 176 21.33 -19.14 -18.17
C ASN A 176 20.46 -19.57 -16.98
N LEU A 177 19.74 -18.65 -16.33
CA LEU A 177 18.81 -19.01 -15.26
C LEU A 177 17.66 -19.88 -15.77
N PRO A 178 17.11 -20.76 -14.92
CA PRO A 178 15.83 -21.41 -15.18
C PRO A 178 14.74 -20.38 -15.46
N GLU A 179 13.83 -20.72 -16.37
CA GLU A 179 12.73 -19.82 -16.73
C GLU A 179 11.81 -19.49 -15.54
N SER A 180 11.70 -20.40 -14.57
CA SER A 180 10.97 -20.16 -13.32
C SER A 180 11.55 -19.01 -12.49
N GLU A 181 12.88 -18.92 -12.41
CA GLU A 181 13.56 -17.86 -11.65
C GLU A 181 13.44 -16.53 -12.39
N LYS A 182 13.65 -16.52 -13.71
CA LYS A 182 13.44 -15.33 -14.53
C LYS A 182 12.01 -14.80 -14.44
N LEU A 183 11.02 -15.70 -14.43
CA LEU A 183 9.62 -15.32 -14.30
C LEU A 183 9.35 -14.58 -12.98
N TYR A 184 9.97 -15.02 -11.88
CA TYR A 184 9.85 -14.33 -10.60
C TYR A 184 10.39 -12.89 -10.67
N ASP A 185 11.58 -12.71 -11.24
CA ASP A 185 12.19 -11.37 -11.40
C ASP A 185 11.38 -10.46 -12.33
N ARG A 186 10.85 -11.02 -13.43
CA ARG A 186 9.97 -10.30 -14.35
C ARG A 186 8.66 -9.88 -13.69
N GLU A 187 8.03 -10.76 -12.94
CA GLU A 187 6.80 -10.43 -12.20
C GLU A 187 7.06 -9.31 -11.20
N MET A 188 8.15 -9.39 -10.43
CA MET A 188 8.55 -8.35 -9.49
C MET A 188 8.81 -7.00 -10.17
N ALA A 189 9.48 -6.99 -11.32
CA ALA A 189 9.67 -5.80 -12.15
C ALA A 189 8.33 -5.23 -12.66
N MET A 190 7.44 -6.07 -13.19
CA MET A 190 6.12 -5.66 -13.69
C MET A 190 5.25 -5.06 -12.59
N GLN A 191 5.13 -5.73 -11.45
CA GLN A 191 4.33 -5.23 -10.32
C GLN A 191 4.87 -3.88 -9.83
N THR A 192 6.19 -3.70 -9.82
CA THR A 192 6.81 -2.42 -9.47
C THR A 192 6.45 -1.31 -10.47
N LEU A 193 6.55 -1.57 -11.77
CA LEU A 193 6.18 -0.59 -12.81
C LEU A 193 4.69 -0.23 -12.76
N LYS A 194 3.81 -1.23 -12.57
CA LYS A 194 2.38 -1.00 -12.38
C LYS A 194 2.10 -0.16 -11.14
N LEU A 195 2.79 -0.43 -10.03
CA LEU A 195 2.64 0.35 -8.82
C LEU A 195 3.06 1.82 -9.01
N VAL A 196 4.18 2.08 -9.70
CA VAL A 196 4.61 3.44 -10.02
C VAL A 196 3.51 4.19 -10.80
N LYS A 197 2.91 3.56 -11.81
CA LYS A 197 1.79 4.12 -12.58
C LYS A 197 0.54 4.34 -11.72
N LYS A 198 0.16 3.35 -10.88
CA LYS A 198 -0.97 3.45 -9.94
C LYS A 198 -0.82 4.61 -8.96
N LEU A 199 0.41 4.89 -8.53
CA LEU A 199 0.74 6.00 -7.63
C LEU A 199 0.80 7.37 -8.32
N GLY A 200 0.46 7.44 -9.62
CA GLY A 200 0.36 8.68 -10.38
C GLY A 200 1.68 9.17 -10.98
N PHE A 201 2.71 8.31 -11.02
CA PHE A 201 3.97 8.62 -11.69
C PHE A 201 3.95 8.11 -13.13
N GLU A 202 4.68 8.81 -14.00
CA GLU A 202 4.77 8.48 -15.41
C GLU A 202 6.23 8.17 -15.78
N ILE A 203 6.46 7.05 -16.46
CA ILE A 203 7.77 6.65 -16.98
C ILE A 203 7.75 6.87 -18.49
N LYS A 204 8.67 7.67 -19.01
CA LYS A 204 8.82 7.93 -20.45
C LYS A 204 10.26 7.66 -20.90
N LYS A 205 10.41 6.83 -21.94
CA LYS A 205 11.69 6.65 -22.64
C LYS A 205 12.03 7.99 -23.31
N LYS A 206 13.20 8.56 -23.00
CA LYS A 206 13.68 9.75 -23.69
C LYS A 206 14.15 9.33 -25.08
N MET A 207 13.70 10.06 -26.10
CA MET A 207 14.25 9.98 -27.46
C MET A 207 15.58 10.72 -27.56
#